data_AF-A0A2N0LK46-F1
#
_entry.id   AF-A0A2N0LK46-F1
#
_cell.length_a   1.000
_cell.length_b   1.000
_cell.length_c   1.000
_cell.angle_alpha   90.00
_cell.angle_beta   90.00
_cell.angle_gamma   90.00
#
_symmetry.space_group_name_H-M   'P 1'
#
loop_
_entity.id
_entity.type
_entity.pdbx_description
1 polymer ?
#
loop_
_entity_poly.entity_id
_entity_poly.type
_entity_poly.pdbx_seq_one_letter_code
_entity_poly.pdbx_strand_id
1 'polypeptide(L)'
;MDVVRQASDEAVDIEAGVYSFRLLDDELDEILTEDFNRILIISMVVGLIILILAFRALVAAIIPLVMAIGSIFTAIGIAALVSQVYPLVELYAEMILLMGLAVGIDYSLFIISRYRMERSAGRPKMEAIFVAANTTGRAVFYAGITVILSLAGLTLTRDFTFISLALGAIIVVFVAVIASLTLLPALLALLGDNVDRLRVPFLRRESDQGGIWSAVTAMVLARPIPLAGLTIAALVALTIPVFSMNLGFNAGAKALPDALEGKRALQSLEQHFSSSLIVPAKVVVDAPDVNAPEIASAVDQLIQRVEGDDSFIGPFGTITNAEGNLTRINVPLAGNIDDEESEDAVKLLREQIVPEL
;
A
#
# COMPACT_ATOMS: atom_id res chain seq x y z
N MET A 1 -14.60 10.64 24.20
CA MET A 1 -13.47 9.74 24.45
C MET A 1 -12.94 9.96 25.85
N ASP A 2 -12.47 11.16 26.17
CA ASP A 2 -11.93 11.48 27.50
C ASP A 2 -12.89 11.19 28.66
N VAL A 3 -14.20 11.37 28.46
CA VAL A 3 -15.21 11.11 29.50
C VAL A 3 -15.37 9.61 29.82
N VAL A 4 -15.24 8.73 28.83
CA VAL A 4 -15.33 7.26 29.06
C VAL A 4 -14.00 6.73 29.59
N ARG A 5 -12.87 7.25 29.09
CA ARG A 5 -11.54 6.97 29.65
C ARG A 5 -11.45 7.39 31.12
N GLN A 6 -11.89 8.60 31.44
CA GLN A 6 -11.92 9.11 32.81
C GLN A 6 -12.86 8.29 33.70
N ALA A 7 -14.00 7.83 33.19
CA ALA A 7 -14.91 6.96 33.95
C ALA A 7 -14.35 5.54 34.17
N SER A 8 -13.58 5.01 33.23
CA SER A 8 -12.90 3.71 33.39
C SER A 8 -11.72 3.81 34.37
N ASP A 9 -10.94 4.89 34.32
CA ASP A 9 -9.80 5.11 35.22
C ASP A 9 -10.23 5.39 36.66
N GLU A 10 -11.41 6.00 36.87
CA GLU A 10 -11.99 6.25 38.20
C GLU A 10 -12.66 5.00 38.81
N ALA A 11 -13.02 3.99 38.00
CA ALA A 11 -13.65 2.75 38.44
C ALA A 11 -12.61 1.63 38.59
N VAL A 12 -12.09 1.44 39.81
CA VAL A 12 -10.97 0.54 40.17
C VAL A 12 -11.17 -0.95 39.84
N ASP A 13 -12.31 -1.38 39.29
CA ASP A 13 -12.64 -2.79 39.05
C ASP A 13 -13.45 -3.05 37.75
N ILE A 14 -13.51 -2.09 36.82
CA ILE A 14 -14.22 -2.25 35.54
C ILE A 14 -13.31 -1.85 34.37
N GLU A 15 -13.00 -2.81 33.50
CA GLU A 15 -12.37 -2.53 32.20
C GLU A 15 -13.47 -2.22 31.18
N ALA A 16 -13.66 -0.93 30.87
CA ALA A 16 -14.65 -0.48 29.90
C ALA A 16 -13.95 -0.16 28.56
N GLY A 17 -14.18 -1.00 27.54
CA GLY A 17 -13.72 -0.77 26.18
C GLY A 17 -14.78 -0.11 25.30
N VAL A 18 -14.40 0.86 24.47
CA VAL A 18 -15.27 1.44 23.44
C VAL A 18 -14.81 0.94 22.07
N TYR A 19 -15.74 0.38 21.31
CA TYR A 19 -15.50 -0.07 19.94
C TYR A 19 -16.33 0.75 18.95
N SER A 20 -15.69 1.23 17.90
CA SER A 20 -16.36 1.70 16.69
C SER A 20 -15.40 1.61 15.51
N PHE A 21 -15.92 1.35 14.30
CA PHE A 21 -15.12 1.33 13.08
C PHE A 21 -14.34 2.64 12.89
N ARG A 22 -14.98 3.79 13.14
CA ARG A 22 -14.32 5.09 13.06
C ARG A 22 -13.13 5.22 14.01
N LEU A 23 -13.25 4.72 15.24
CA LEU A 23 -12.15 4.77 16.22
C LEU A 23 -10.99 3.88 15.77
N LEU A 24 -11.30 2.69 15.25
CA LEU A 24 -10.27 1.81 14.71
C LEU A 24 -9.55 2.42 13.52
N ASP A 25 -10.29 3.03 12.60
CA ASP A 25 -9.71 3.72 11.45
C ASP A 25 -8.81 4.87 11.92
N ASP A 26 -9.29 5.72 12.83
CA ASP A 26 -8.51 6.84 13.39
C ASP A 26 -7.22 6.35 14.11
N GLU A 27 -7.29 5.32 14.96
CA GLU A 27 -6.11 4.75 15.64
C GLU A 27 -5.14 4.08 14.66
N LEU A 28 -5.66 3.38 13.65
CA LEU A 28 -4.84 2.74 12.62
C LEU A 28 -4.11 3.80 11.79
N ASP A 29 -4.81 4.84 11.35
CA ASP A 29 -4.24 5.93 10.57
C ASP A 29 -3.17 6.70 11.37
N GLU A 30 -3.38 6.90 12.68
CA GLU A 30 -2.38 7.51 13.56
C GLU A 30 -1.09 6.67 13.63
N ILE A 31 -1.21 5.36 13.92
CA ILE A 31 -0.06 4.45 13.97
C ILE A 31 0.64 4.36 12.61
N LEU A 32 -0.12 4.19 11.54
CA LEU A 32 0.43 4.13 10.18
C LEU A 32 1.20 5.41 9.84
N THR A 33 0.64 6.58 10.16
CA THR A 33 1.29 7.87 9.91
C THR A 33 2.56 8.05 10.74
N GLU A 34 2.54 7.67 12.03
CA GLU A 34 3.71 7.78 12.91
C GLU A 34 4.84 6.85 12.45
N ASP A 35 4.54 5.56 12.25
CA ASP A 35 5.51 4.57 11.79
C ASP A 35 6.05 4.92 10.40
N PHE A 36 5.18 5.39 9.50
CA PHE A 36 5.59 5.83 8.18
C PHE A 36 6.60 6.99 8.26
N ASN A 37 6.31 8.02 9.04
CA ASN A 37 7.21 9.16 9.22
C ASN A 37 8.56 8.72 9.82
N ARG A 38 8.53 7.82 10.79
CA ARG A 38 9.74 7.27 11.41
C ARG A 38 10.57 6.47 10.40
N ILE A 39 9.94 5.58 9.63
CA ILE A 39 10.58 4.77 8.59
C ILE A 39 11.14 5.67 7.49
N LEU A 40 10.42 6.73 7.10
CA LEU A 40 10.86 7.67 6.07
C LEU A 40 12.14 8.39 6.48
N ILE A 41 12.20 8.90 7.71
CA ILE A 41 13.39 9.57 8.25
C ILE A 41 14.57 8.59 8.31
N ILE A 42 14.36 7.39 8.83
CA ILE A 42 15.40 6.36 8.90
C ILE A 42 15.90 6.01 7.49
N SER A 43 15.00 5.77 6.55
CA SER A 43 15.30 5.43 5.17
C SER A 43 16.07 6.54 4.47
N MET A 44 15.72 7.80 4.71
CA MET A 44 16.42 8.96 4.16
C MET A 44 17.84 9.10 4.73
N VAL A 45 18.01 8.91 6.04
CA VAL A 45 19.34 8.97 6.70
C VAL A 45 20.22 7.82 6.23
N VAL A 46 19.71 6.59 6.27
CA VAL A 46 20.43 5.39 5.82
C VAL A 46 20.74 5.48 4.33
N GLY A 47 19.77 5.90 3.51
CA GLY A 47 19.93 6.11 2.08
C GLY A 47 21.00 7.16 1.78
N LEU A 48 21.01 8.29 2.49
CA LEU A 48 22.06 9.31 2.37
C LEU A 48 23.44 8.76 2.73
N ILE A 49 23.55 7.96 3.81
CA ILE A 49 24.81 7.30 4.18
C ILE A 49 25.28 6.38 3.04
N ILE A 50 24.40 5.54 2.50
CA ILE A 50 24.70 4.64 1.38
C ILE A 50 25.15 5.46 0.15
N LEU A 51 24.45 6.53 -0.18
CA LEU A 51 24.80 7.42 -1.29
C LEU A 51 26.16 8.08 -1.10
N ILE A 52 26.48 8.53 0.12
CA ILE A 52 27.80 9.07 0.47
C ILE A 52 28.87 8.00 0.30
N LEU A 53 28.62 6.76 0.73
CA LEU A 53 29.57 5.65 0.57
C LEU A 53 29.79 5.30 -0.92
N ALA A 54 28.72 5.30 -1.72
CA ALA A 54 28.75 5.00 -3.15
C ALA A 54 29.49 6.09 -3.95
N PHE A 55 29.13 7.36 -3.75
CA PHE A 55 29.71 8.46 -4.53
C PHE A 55 31.01 9.02 -3.95
N ARG A 56 31.19 8.90 -2.63
CA ARG A 56 32.33 9.44 -1.86
C ARG A 56 32.48 10.95 -1.94
N ALA A 57 31.41 11.62 -2.30
CA ALA A 57 31.30 13.07 -2.36
C ALA A 57 29.92 13.45 -1.84
N LEU A 58 29.88 14.31 -0.82
CA LEU A 58 28.63 14.71 -0.17
C LEU A 58 27.68 15.39 -1.16
N VAL A 59 28.20 16.25 -2.04
CA VAL A 59 27.39 16.95 -3.03
C VAL A 59 26.75 15.97 -4.01
N ALA A 60 27.50 15.00 -4.52
CA ALA A 60 26.96 13.96 -5.41
C ALA A 60 25.89 13.10 -4.74
N ALA A 61 25.99 12.87 -3.42
CA ALA A 61 24.99 12.11 -2.66
C ALA A 61 23.71 12.91 -2.38
N ILE A 62 23.80 14.23 -2.24
CA ILE A 62 22.64 15.11 -2.00
C ILE A 62 21.80 15.28 -3.27
N ILE A 63 22.40 15.28 -4.46
CA ILE A 63 21.68 15.52 -5.71
C ILE A 63 20.52 14.52 -5.92
N PRO A 64 20.70 13.18 -5.84
CA PRO A 64 19.59 12.22 -5.94
C PRO A 64 18.46 12.48 -4.94
N LEU A 65 18.80 12.87 -3.72
CA LEU A 65 17.82 13.16 -2.68
C LEU A 65 17.01 14.41 -2.99
N VAL A 66 17.66 15.48 -3.44
CA VAL A 66 16.98 16.71 -3.88
C VAL A 66 16.08 16.44 -5.09
N MET A 67 16.54 15.61 -6.03
CA MET A 67 15.74 15.20 -7.18
C MET A 67 14.50 14.40 -6.78
N ALA A 68 14.64 13.47 -5.84
CA ALA A 68 13.53 12.68 -5.32
C ALA A 68 12.51 13.57 -4.59
N ILE A 69 12.97 14.41 -3.66
CA ILE A 69 12.11 15.33 -2.89
C ILE A 69 11.39 16.30 -3.84
N GLY A 70 12.10 16.89 -4.81
CA GLY A 70 11.49 17.78 -5.79
C GLY A 70 10.42 17.08 -6.65
N SER A 71 10.67 15.82 -7.01
CA SER A 71 9.70 15.00 -7.76
C SER A 71 8.47 14.68 -6.92
N ILE A 72 8.65 14.35 -5.64
CA ILE A 72 7.57 14.10 -4.67
C ILE A 72 6.68 15.34 -4.52
N PHE A 73 7.26 16.51 -4.21
CA PHE A 73 6.45 17.74 -4.05
C PHE A 73 5.69 18.10 -5.32
N THR A 74 6.32 17.93 -6.48
CA THR A 74 5.67 18.17 -7.78
C THR A 74 4.55 17.16 -8.03
N ALA A 75 4.77 15.88 -7.69
CA ALA A 75 3.78 14.83 -7.82
C ALA A 75 2.58 15.01 -6.90
N ILE A 76 2.80 15.39 -5.63
CA ILE A 76 1.72 15.75 -4.69
C ILE A 76 0.91 16.93 -5.26
N GLY A 77 1.57 17.95 -5.79
CA GLY A 77 0.88 19.08 -6.42
C GLY A 77 0.01 18.67 -7.63
N ILE A 78 0.53 17.79 -8.49
CA ILE A 78 -0.25 17.24 -9.61
C ILE A 78 -1.39 16.35 -9.10
N ALA A 79 -1.14 15.48 -8.13
CA ALA A 79 -2.13 14.58 -7.55
C ALA A 79 -3.26 15.36 -6.86
N ALA A 80 -2.96 16.49 -6.22
CA ALA A 80 -3.96 17.39 -5.64
C ALA A 80 -4.86 18.07 -6.70
N LEU A 81 -4.39 18.20 -7.94
CA LEU A 81 -5.24 18.65 -9.05
C LEU A 81 -6.09 17.50 -9.59
N VAL A 82 -5.50 16.30 -9.70
CA VAL A 82 -6.22 15.08 -10.10
C VAL A 82 -7.33 14.76 -9.10
N SER A 83 -7.10 14.97 -7.81
CA SER A 83 -8.05 14.68 -6.73
C SER A 83 -9.35 15.49 -6.82
N GLN A 84 -9.35 16.62 -7.56
CA GLN A 84 -10.55 17.41 -7.83
C GLN A 84 -11.53 16.70 -8.78
N VAL A 85 -11.03 15.77 -9.60
CA VAL A 85 -11.81 15.06 -10.62
C VAL A 85 -11.99 13.59 -10.25
N TYR A 86 -10.95 12.96 -9.70
CA TYR A 86 -10.96 11.59 -9.23
C TYR A 86 -10.60 11.56 -7.75
N PRO A 87 -11.53 11.19 -6.84
CA PRO A 87 -11.19 11.11 -5.43
C PRO A 87 -10.01 10.14 -5.24
N LEU A 88 -9.13 10.45 -4.30
CA LEU A 88 -7.98 9.63 -3.93
C LEU A 88 -8.15 9.20 -2.47
N VAL A 89 -7.81 7.95 -2.16
CA VAL A 89 -7.75 7.44 -0.77
C VAL A 89 -6.60 8.10 -0.04
N GLU A 90 -6.67 8.20 1.29
CA GLU A 90 -5.67 8.89 2.12
C GLU A 90 -4.25 8.37 1.89
N LEU A 91 -4.10 7.05 1.71
CA LEU A 91 -2.82 6.35 1.50
C LEU A 91 -2.06 6.72 0.19
N TYR A 92 -2.66 7.53 -0.69
CA TYR A 92 -2.04 7.91 -1.97
C TYR A 92 -0.76 8.73 -1.79
N ALA A 93 -0.67 9.53 -0.72
CA ALA A 93 0.47 10.41 -0.47
C ALA A 93 1.70 9.62 -0.01
N GLU A 94 1.49 8.61 0.84
CA GLU A 94 2.48 7.64 1.30
C GLU A 94 3.02 6.86 0.11
N MET A 95 2.15 6.46 -0.82
CA MET A 95 2.56 5.79 -2.05
C MET A 95 3.44 6.68 -2.93
N ILE A 96 3.08 7.97 -3.08
CA ILE A 96 3.91 8.96 -3.78
C ILE A 96 5.28 9.11 -3.09
N LEU A 97 5.32 9.16 -1.76
CA LEU A 97 6.55 9.31 -0.99
C LEU A 97 7.47 8.09 -1.13
N LEU A 98 6.95 6.87 -0.94
CA LEU A 98 7.71 5.62 -1.04
C LEU A 98 8.27 5.43 -2.46
N MET A 99 7.39 5.50 -3.47
CA MET A 99 7.79 5.31 -4.87
C MET A 99 8.68 6.44 -5.35
N GLY A 100 8.38 7.69 -4.98
CA GLY A 100 9.15 8.86 -5.36
C GLY A 100 10.56 8.87 -4.80
N LEU A 101 10.74 8.43 -3.56
CA LEU A 101 12.06 8.30 -2.95
C LEU A 101 12.87 7.21 -3.65
N ALA A 102 12.30 6.01 -3.83
CA ALA A 102 12.97 4.89 -4.47
C ALA A 102 13.39 5.24 -5.91
N VAL A 103 12.41 5.61 -6.73
CA VAL A 103 12.61 5.83 -8.16
C VAL A 103 13.39 7.12 -8.44
N GLY A 104 13.12 8.19 -7.69
CA GLY A 104 13.82 9.46 -7.84
C GLY A 104 15.32 9.38 -7.50
N ILE A 105 15.66 8.63 -6.44
CA ILE A 105 17.05 8.38 -6.07
C ILE A 105 17.73 7.51 -7.14
N ASP A 106 17.13 6.38 -7.51
CA ASP A 106 17.74 5.41 -8.42
C ASP A 106 18.04 6.02 -9.79
N TYR A 107 17.06 6.70 -10.38
CA TYR A 107 17.20 7.29 -11.72
C TYR A 107 18.27 8.38 -11.74
N SER A 108 18.30 9.20 -10.69
CA SER A 108 19.32 10.23 -10.55
C SER A 108 20.70 9.62 -10.30
N LEU A 109 20.78 8.58 -9.47
CA LEU A 109 22.02 7.88 -9.16
C LEU A 109 22.65 7.25 -10.41
N PHE A 110 21.85 6.59 -11.24
CA PHE A 110 22.35 5.97 -12.48
C PHE A 110 22.94 7.02 -13.43
N ILE A 111 22.23 8.12 -13.66
CA ILE A 111 22.68 9.19 -14.56
C ILE A 111 23.94 9.88 -14.01
N ILE A 112 23.99 10.16 -12.70
CA ILE A 112 25.17 10.77 -12.04
C ILE A 112 26.37 9.81 -12.10
N SER A 113 26.16 8.52 -11.83
CA SER A 113 27.21 7.51 -11.92
C SER A 113 27.82 7.49 -13.33
N ARG A 114 26.97 7.51 -14.36
CA ARG A 114 27.43 7.58 -15.75
C ARG A 114 28.16 8.88 -16.06
N TYR A 115 27.63 10.03 -15.64
CA TYR A 115 28.28 11.33 -15.81
C TYR A 115 29.68 11.34 -15.20
N ARG A 116 29.83 10.84 -13.96
CA ARG A 116 31.12 10.78 -13.27
C ARG A 116 32.10 9.82 -13.94
N MET A 117 31.61 8.70 -14.45
CA MET A 117 32.42 7.76 -15.24
C MET A 117 33.02 8.47 -16.46
N GLU A 118 32.20 9.18 -17.24
CA GLU A 118 32.64 9.93 -18.42
C GLU A 118 33.59 11.10 -18.06
N ARG A 119 33.33 11.82 -16.96
CA ARG A 119 34.26 12.85 -16.45
C ARG A 119 35.60 12.25 -16.04
N SER A 120 35.60 11.07 -15.41
CA SER A 120 36.82 10.37 -15.02
C SER A 120 37.60 9.80 -16.21
N ALA A 121 36.93 9.54 -17.33
CA ALA A 121 37.55 9.20 -18.61
C ALA A 121 38.11 10.42 -19.37
N GLY A 122 38.02 11.62 -18.80
CA GLY A 122 38.60 12.85 -19.35
C GLY A 122 37.66 13.66 -20.26
N ARG A 123 36.39 13.28 -20.43
CA ARG A 123 35.46 14.05 -21.27
C ARG A 123 35.12 15.41 -20.68
N PRO A 124 34.97 16.47 -21.48
CA PRO A 124 34.52 17.77 -21.01
C PRO A 124 33.08 17.71 -20.47
N LYS A 125 32.74 18.62 -19.57
CA LYS A 125 31.48 18.64 -18.82
C LYS A 125 30.23 18.46 -19.68
N MET A 126 30.07 19.29 -20.72
CA MET A 126 28.87 19.25 -21.57
C MET A 126 28.78 17.95 -22.37
N GLU A 127 29.90 17.42 -22.83
CA GLU A 127 29.94 16.15 -23.54
C GLU A 127 29.62 14.97 -22.62
N ALA A 128 30.14 14.98 -21.38
CA ALA A 128 29.82 13.98 -20.37
C ALA A 128 28.31 13.97 -20.03
N ILE A 129 27.68 15.14 -19.89
CA ILE A 129 26.23 15.25 -19.69
C ILE A 129 25.47 14.68 -20.90
N PHE A 130 25.88 15.04 -22.12
CA PHE A 130 25.25 14.57 -23.34
C PHE A 130 25.34 13.04 -23.51
N VAL A 131 26.51 12.45 -23.22
CA VAL A 131 26.72 11.00 -23.28
C VAL A 131 25.93 10.27 -22.21
N ALA A 132 25.90 10.80 -20.97
CA ALA A 132 25.14 10.21 -19.88
C ALA A 132 23.62 10.24 -20.16
N ALA A 133 23.10 11.34 -20.70
CA ALA A 133 21.70 11.47 -21.09
C ALA A 133 21.33 10.50 -22.24
N ASN A 134 22.20 10.36 -23.26
CA ASN A 134 21.91 9.49 -24.41
C ASN A 134 22.08 8.00 -24.15
N THR A 135 22.81 7.60 -23.11
CA THR A 135 22.97 6.19 -22.74
C THR A 135 22.08 5.83 -21.56
N THR A 136 22.47 6.26 -20.37
CA THR A 136 21.75 5.96 -19.13
C THR A 136 20.42 6.69 -19.01
N GLY A 137 20.31 7.92 -19.51
CA GLY A 137 19.02 8.63 -19.56
C GLY A 137 17.99 7.88 -20.40
N ARG A 138 18.38 7.34 -21.55
CA ARG A 138 17.48 6.48 -22.36
C ARG A 138 17.06 5.21 -21.60
N ALA A 139 17.99 4.57 -20.89
CA ALA A 139 17.67 3.40 -20.06
C ALA A 139 16.66 3.74 -18.95
N VAL A 140 16.85 4.88 -18.28
CA VAL A 140 15.91 5.40 -17.26
C VAL A 140 14.53 5.67 -17.83
N PHE A 141 14.44 6.26 -19.04
CA PHE A 141 13.18 6.50 -19.71
C PHE A 141 12.39 5.20 -19.96
N TYR A 142 13.06 4.17 -20.51
CA TYR A 142 12.41 2.88 -20.74
C TYR A 142 12.01 2.21 -19.42
N ALA A 143 12.88 2.21 -18.41
CA ALA A 143 12.58 1.67 -17.10
C ALA A 143 11.35 2.35 -16.47
N GLY A 144 11.28 3.68 -16.53
CA GLY A 144 10.15 4.44 -16.02
C GLY A 144 8.84 4.14 -16.75
N ILE A 145 8.87 4.04 -18.08
CA ILE A 145 7.68 3.63 -18.86
C ILE A 145 7.24 2.22 -18.46
N THR A 146 8.17 1.28 -18.30
CA THR A 146 7.83 -0.08 -17.87
C THR A 146 7.12 -0.09 -16.51
N VAL A 147 7.60 0.71 -15.54
CA VAL A 147 6.96 0.85 -14.23
C VAL A 147 5.57 1.47 -14.36
N ILE A 148 5.42 2.54 -15.15
CA ILE A 148 4.11 3.18 -15.39
C ILE A 148 3.12 2.19 -16.01
N LEU A 149 3.53 1.42 -17.02
CA LEU A 149 2.66 0.44 -17.66
C LEU A 149 2.30 -0.71 -16.72
N SER A 150 3.24 -1.15 -15.88
CA SER A 150 2.97 -2.18 -14.86
C SER A 150 1.94 -1.69 -13.84
N LEU A 151 2.08 -0.46 -13.36
CA LEU A 151 1.14 0.14 -12.40
C LEU A 151 -0.22 0.44 -13.04
N ALA A 152 -0.25 0.80 -14.33
CA ALA A 152 -1.51 0.95 -15.05
C ALA A 152 -2.31 -0.36 -15.12
N GLY A 153 -1.65 -1.52 -15.04
CA GLY A 153 -2.34 -2.80 -14.89
C GLY A 153 -3.21 -2.88 -13.64
N LEU A 154 -2.82 -2.19 -12.55
CA LEU A 154 -3.55 -2.18 -11.29
C LEU A 154 -4.91 -1.47 -11.42
N THR A 155 -5.08 -0.58 -12.41
CA THR A 155 -6.37 0.07 -12.65
C THR A 155 -7.43 -0.88 -13.22
N LEU A 156 -7.03 -2.08 -13.66
CA LEU A 156 -7.95 -3.11 -14.18
C LEU A 156 -8.70 -3.85 -13.05
N THR A 157 -8.27 -3.72 -11.80
CA THR A 157 -8.89 -4.36 -10.63
C THR A 157 -10.31 -3.87 -10.35
N ARG A 158 -10.69 -2.69 -10.90
CA ARG A 158 -11.96 -1.98 -10.63
C ARG A 158 -12.22 -1.63 -9.18
N ASP A 159 -11.19 -1.75 -8.34
CA ASP A 159 -11.23 -1.33 -6.95
C ASP A 159 -10.67 0.08 -6.83
N PHE A 160 -11.41 0.92 -6.11
CA PHE A 160 -11.11 2.34 -5.99
C PHE A 160 -9.78 2.60 -5.26
N THR A 161 -9.47 1.83 -4.23
CA THR A 161 -8.23 1.93 -3.45
C THR A 161 -7.03 1.61 -4.32
N PHE A 162 -7.08 0.48 -5.04
CA PHE A 162 -6.01 0.08 -5.94
C PHE A 162 -5.79 1.07 -7.09
N ILE A 163 -6.86 1.61 -7.67
CA ILE A 163 -6.76 2.66 -8.70
C ILE A 163 -6.11 3.92 -8.14
N SER A 164 -6.52 4.38 -6.95
CA SER A 164 -5.96 5.58 -6.32
C SER A 164 -4.46 5.44 -6.03
N LEU A 165 -4.05 4.30 -5.48
CA LEU A 165 -2.63 4.00 -5.23
C LEU A 165 -1.83 3.93 -6.53
N ALA A 166 -2.38 3.30 -7.58
CA ALA A 166 -1.76 3.25 -8.89
C ALA A 166 -1.54 4.65 -9.47
N LEU A 167 -2.56 5.53 -9.39
CA LEU A 167 -2.48 6.90 -9.89
C LEU A 167 -1.38 7.69 -9.18
N GLY A 168 -1.31 7.63 -7.84
CA GLY A 168 -0.25 8.28 -7.06
C GLY A 168 1.14 7.82 -7.51
N ALA A 169 1.34 6.51 -7.61
CA ALA A 169 2.61 5.92 -8.05
C ALA A 169 2.97 6.30 -9.50
N ILE A 170 2.01 6.26 -10.43
CA ILE A 170 2.22 6.64 -11.84
C ILE A 170 2.63 8.11 -11.95
N ILE A 171 1.94 9.01 -11.25
CA ILE A 171 2.22 10.45 -11.27
C ILE A 171 3.66 10.70 -10.82
N VAL A 172 4.08 10.14 -9.67
CA VAL A 172 5.42 10.39 -9.15
C VAL A 172 6.52 9.78 -10.01
N VAL A 173 6.31 8.58 -10.57
CA VAL A 173 7.27 7.96 -11.48
C VAL A 173 7.41 8.79 -12.75
N PHE A 174 6.30 9.24 -13.33
CA PHE A 174 6.30 10.09 -14.52
C PHE A 174 7.06 11.39 -14.27
N VAL A 175 6.79 12.07 -13.15
CA VAL A 175 7.50 13.28 -12.75
C VAL A 175 8.99 13.01 -12.52
N ALA A 176 9.36 11.92 -11.84
CA ALA A 176 10.74 11.56 -11.57
C ALA A 176 11.53 11.27 -12.86
N VAL A 177 10.91 10.59 -13.85
CA VAL A 177 11.51 10.40 -15.18
C VAL A 177 11.77 11.74 -15.85
N ILE A 178 10.75 12.61 -15.93
CA ILE A 178 10.91 13.94 -16.54
C ILE A 178 12.00 14.74 -15.83
N ALA A 179 11.99 14.79 -14.50
CA ALA A 179 12.97 15.51 -13.70
C ALA A 179 14.39 14.96 -13.95
N SER A 180 14.56 13.64 -13.98
CA SER A 180 15.87 12.99 -14.25
C SER A 180 16.42 13.27 -15.65
N LEU A 181 15.55 13.50 -16.63
CA LEU A 181 15.95 13.79 -18.02
C LEU A 181 16.13 15.29 -18.31
N THR A 182 15.58 16.16 -17.46
CA THR A 182 15.57 17.61 -17.68
C THR A 182 16.30 18.37 -16.58
N LEU A 183 15.76 18.34 -15.37
CA LEU A 183 16.26 19.05 -14.20
C LEU A 183 17.64 18.54 -13.79
N LEU A 184 17.89 17.23 -13.82
CA LEU A 184 19.18 16.67 -13.42
C LEU A 184 20.33 17.09 -14.36
N PRO A 185 20.24 16.96 -15.70
CA PRO A 185 21.24 17.52 -16.61
C PRO A 185 21.47 19.02 -16.40
N ALA A 186 20.42 19.80 -16.13
CA ALA A 186 20.52 21.22 -15.83
C ALA A 186 21.28 21.49 -14.51
N LEU A 187 20.99 20.72 -13.45
CA LEU A 187 21.71 20.79 -12.18
C LEU A 187 23.19 20.41 -12.36
N LEU A 188 23.50 19.34 -13.09
CA LEU A 188 24.88 18.97 -13.42
C LEU A 188 25.58 20.06 -14.25
N ALA A 189 24.86 20.69 -15.16
CA ALA A 189 25.35 21.82 -15.95
C ALA A 189 25.57 23.09 -15.11
N LEU A 190 24.88 23.27 -13.98
CA LEU A 190 25.13 24.37 -13.03
C LEU A 190 26.29 24.05 -12.08
N LEU A 191 26.28 22.87 -11.45
CA LEU A 191 27.28 22.45 -10.48
C LEU A 191 28.67 22.21 -11.11
N GLY A 192 28.72 21.63 -12.31
CA GLY A 192 29.96 21.30 -13.01
C GLY A 192 30.91 20.43 -12.20
N ASP A 193 32.10 20.95 -11.93
CA ASP A 193 33.13 20.22 -11.17
C ASP A 193 32.86 20.20 -9.66
N ASN A 194 31.91 21.01 -9.18
CA ASN A 194 31.50 21.00 -7.79
C ASN A 194 30.70 19.74 -7.40
N VAL A 195 30.29 18.90 -8.36
CA VAL A 195 29.62 17.61 -8.06
C VAL A 195 30.52 16.71 -7.20
N ASP A 196 31.84 16.78 -7.41
CA ASP A 196 32.84 16.05 -6.64
C ASP A 196 33.36 16.84 -5.43
N ARG A 197 32.78 17.98 -5.09
CA ARG A 197 33.20 18.78 -3.93
C ARG A 197 32.85 18.04 -2.64
N LEU A 198 33.63 18.28 -1.58
CA LEU A 198 33.52 17.58 -0.28
C LEU A 198 33.75 16.06 -0.43
N ARG A 199 34.88 15.67 -1.04
CA ARG A 199 35.30 14.26 -1.11
C ARG A 199 35.61 13.74 0.28
N VAL A 200 35.16 12.53 0.58
CA VAL A 200 35.47 11.84 1.83
C VAL A 200 36.85 11.16 1.69
N PRO A 201 37.89 11.61 2.43
CA PRO A 201 39.28 11.21 2.18
C PRO A 201 39.60 9.74 2.52
N PHE A 202 38.77 9.08 3.33
CA PHE A 202 39.02 7.73 3.84
C PHE A 202 38.53 6.59 2.92
N LEU A 203 37.77 6.87 1.85
CA LEU A 203 37.26 5.83 0.95
C LEU A 203 38.13 5.72 -0.33
N ARG A 204 39.06 4.76 -0.33
CA ARG A 204 40.02 4.50 -1.44
C ARG A 204 39.33 3.81 -2.63
N ARG A 205 39.59 4.25 -3.86
CA ARG A 205 38.97 3.70 -5.09
C ARG A 205 39.37 2.24 -5.23
N GLU A 206 38.41 1.31 -5.06
CA GLU A 206 38.64 -0.06 -5.49
C GLU A 206 38.81 -0.02 -7.01
N SER A 207 39.87 -0.64 -7.50
CA SER A 207 40.12 -0.79 -8.92
C SER A 207 39.05 -1.68 -9.54
N ASP A 208 38.49 -1.28 -10.68
CA ASP A 208 37.45 -1.96 -11.49
C ASP A 208 37.83 -3.38 -11.97
N GLN A 209 38.98 -3.92 -11.55
CA GLN A 209 39.49 -5.22 -11.99
C GLN A 209 39.81 -6.07 -10.75
N GLY A 210 39.01 -7.12 -10.51
CA GLY A 210 39.32 -8.17 -9.54
C GLY A 210 38.52 -8.18 -8.22
N GLY A 211 37.35 -7.53 -8.15
CA GLY A 211 36.49 -7.57 -6.95
C GLY A 211 35.72 -8.89 -6.78
N ILE A 212 35.04 -9.03 -5.64
CA ILE A 212 34.16 -10.18 -5.29
C ILE A 212 33.19 -10.52 -6.43
N TRP A 213 32.63 -9.48 -7.08
CA TRP A 213 31.72 -9.63 -8.21
C TRP A 213 32.33 -10.41 -9.38
N SER A 214 33.63 -10.24 -9.66
CA SER A 214 34.30 -10.98 -10.74
C SER A 214 34.38 -12.48 -10.45
N ALA A 215 34.63 -12.85 -9.19
CA ALA A 215 34.63 -14.24 -8.73
C ALA A 215 33.23 -14.84 -8.79
N VAL A 216 32.20 -14.09 -8.36
CA VAL A 216 30.80 -14.52 -8.44
C VAL A 216 30.39 -14.72 -9.90
N THR A 217 30.66 -13.77 -10.79
CA THR A 217 30.32 -13.91 -12.21
C THR A 217 31.07 -15.07 -12.87
N ALA A 218 32.34 -15.28 -12.52
CA ALA A 218 33.12 -16.41 -13.03
C ALA A 218 32.55 -17.75 -12.55
N MET A 219 32.12 -17.84 -11.29
CA MET A 219 31.48 -19.02 -10.73
C MET A 219 30.15 -19.34 -11.44
N VAL A 220 29.32 -18.32 -11.66
CA VAL A 220 28.02 -18.46 -12.36
C VAL A 220 28.23 -18.90 -13.81
N LEU A 221 29.18 -18.29 -14.52
CA LEU A 221 29.49 -18.63 -15.91
C LEU A 221 30.18 -19.98 -16.06
N ALA A 222 30.92 -20.45 -15.04
CA ALA A 222 31.56 -21.76 -15.07
C ALA A 222 30.56 -22.91 -14.95
N ARG A 223 29.41 -22.70 -14.29
CA ARG A 223 28.38 -23.73 -14.07
C ARG A 223 26.95 -23.18 -14.21
N PRO A 224 26.53 -22.71 -15.40
CA PRO A 224 25.27 -22.00 -15.56
C PRO A 224 24.04 -22.91 -15.36
N ILE A 225 24.06 -24.14 -15.89
CA ILE A 225 22.92 -25.07 -15.82
C ILE A 225 22.58 -25.48 -14.37
N PRO A 226 23.51 -25.99 -13.54
CA PRO A 226 23.15 -26.41 -12.19
C PRO A 226 22.77 -25.23 -11.30
N LEU A 227 23.39 -24.06 -11.48
CA LEU A 227 23.04 -22.86 -10.71
C LEU A 227 21.68 -22.30 -11.13
N ALA A 228 21.37 -22.29 -12.43
CA ALA A 228 20.05 -21.94 -12.92
C ALA A 228 18.99 -22.92 -12.41
N GLY A 229 19.25 -24.23 -12.46
CA GLY A 229 18.36 -25.26 -11.93
C GLY A 229 18.11 -25.10 -10.43
N LEU A 230 19.15 -24.85 -9.65
CA LEU A 230 19.04 -24.59 -8.21
C LEU A 230 18.24 -23.31 -7.92
N THR A 231 18.46 -22.23 -8.68
CA THR A 231 17.73 -20.97 -8.51
C THR A 231 16.26 -21.14 -8.87
N ILE A 232 15.94 -21.82 -9.98
CA ILE A 232 14.56 -22.11 -10.39
C ILE A 232 13.89 -22.99 -9.34
N ALA A 233 14.54 -24.05 -8.87
CA ALA A 233 14.00 -24.92 -7.84
C ALA A 233 13.72 -24.15 -6.54
N ALA A 234 14.62 -23.27 -6.13
CA ALA A 234 14.43 -22.41 -4.97
C ALA A 234 13.25 -21.43 -5.14
N LEU A 235 13.12 -20.78 -6.31
CA LEU A 235 12.01 -19.87 -6.60
C LEU A 235 10.67 -20.61 -6.65
N VAL A 236 10.62 -21.80 -7.26
CA VAL A 236 9.42 -22.65 -7.28
C VAL A 236 9.06 -23.08 -5.87
N ALA A 237 10.02 -23.51 -5.06
CA ALA A 237 9.78 -23.87 -3.66
C ALA A 237 9.22 -22.69 -2.84
N LEU A 238 9.74 -21.48 -3.04
CA LEU A 238 9.22 -20.26 -2.43
C LEU A 238 7.81 -19.87 -2.91
N THR A 239 7.38 -20.38 -4.05
CA THR A 239 6.03 -20.12 -4.61
C THR A 239 5.00 -21.13 -4.10
N ILE A 240 5.42 -22.28 -3.54
CA ILE A 240 4.49 -23.32 -3.02
C ILE A 240 3.43 -22.76 -2.04
N PRO A 241 3.76 -21.87 -1.08
CA PRO A 241 2.77 -21.33 -0.15
C PRO A 241 1.63 -20.54 -0.78
N VAL A 242 1.77 -20.10 -2.05
CA VAL A 242 0.70 -19.41 -2.78
C VAL A 242 -0.51 -20.32 -2.99
N PHE A 243 -0.30 -21.64 -3.13
CA PHE A 243 -1.40 -22.61 -3.27
C PHE A 243 -2.17 -22.86 -1.98
N SER A 244 -1.64 -22.43 -0.83
CA SER A 244 -2.31 -22.48 0.47
C SER A 244 -2.83 -21.12 0.94
N MET A 245 -2.89 -20.13 0.05
CA MET A 245 -3.35 -18.78 0.38
C MET A 245 -4.88 -18.75 0.46
N ASN A 246 -5.41 -18.46 1.64
CA ASN A 246 -6.84 -18.17 1.83
C ASN A 246 -7.08 -16.68 1.53
N LEU A 247 -7.87 -16.41 0.51
CA LEU A 247 -8.27 -15.06 0.12
C LEU A 247 -9.64 -14.80 0.76
N GLY A 248 -9.66 -14.02 1.83
CA GLY A 248 -10.87 -13.64 2.57
C GLY A 248 -10.86 -12.17 2.98
N PHE A 249 -12.02 -11.62 3.30
CA PHE A 249 -12.16 -10.27 3.83
C PHE A 249 -11.88 -10.27 5.35
N ASN A 250 -10.60 -10.23 5.72
CA ASN A 250 -10.19 -10.25 7.13
C ASN A 250 -10.44 -8.88 7.78
N ALA A 251 -11.65 -8.65 8.28
CA ALA A 251 -12.02 -7.43 9.01
C ALA A 251 -12.18 -7.63 10.53
N GLY A 252 -11.83 -8.81 11.04
CA GLY A 252 -11.83 -9.10 12.47
C GLY A 252 -10.57 -8.60 13.21
N ALA A 253 -10.54 -8.77 14.53
CA ALA A 253 -9.45 -8.30 15.39
C ALA A 253 -8.06 -8.82 14.97
N LYS A 254 -8.01 -10.01 14.35
CA LYS A 254 -6.76 -10.65 13.89
C LYS A 254 -6.04 -9.86 12.79
N ALA A 255 -6.77 -9.08 11.99
CA ALA A 255 -6.18 -8.28 10.92
C ALA A 255 -5.51 -7.00 11.44
N LEU A 256 -5.82 -6.61 12.68
CA LEU A 256 -5.36 -5.36 13.29
C LEU A 256 -4.05 -5.56 14.07
N PRO A 257 -3.15 -4.56 14.09
CA PRO A 257 -1.96 -4.56 14.96
C PRO A 257 -2.30 -4.74 16.44
N ASP A 258 -1.46 -5.49 17.18
CA ASP A 258 -1.59 -5.68 18.65
C ASP A 258 -1.44 -4.39 19.46
N ALA A 259 -0.89 -3.34 18.84
CA ALA A 259 -0.68 -2.03 19.45
C ALA A 259 -1.98 -1.23 19.65
N LEU A 260 -3.07 -1.59 18.96
CA LEU A 260 -4.33 -0.84 18.99
C LEU A 260 -5.16 -1.17 20.23
N GLU A 261 -5.65 -0.14 20.94
CA GLU A 261 -6.57 -0.32 22.07
C GLU A 261 -7.92 -0.84 21.57
N GLY A 262 -8.42 -0.29 20.45
CA GLY A 262 -9.67 -0.73 19.84
C GLY A 262 -9.67 -2.20 19.41
N LYS A 263 -8.50 -2.77 19.10
CA LYS A 263 -8.36 -4.21 18.82
C LYS A 263 -8.71 -5.04 20.04
N ARG A 264 -8.31 -4.64 21.25
CA ARG A 264 -8.62 -5.40 22.48
C ARG A 264 -10.12 -5.43 22.73
N ALA A 265 -10.79 -4.29 22.57
CA ALA A 265 -12.24 -4.21 22.69
C ALA A 265 -12.95 -5.08 21.63
N LEU A 266 -12.50 -5.03 20.36
CA LEU A 266 -13.03 -5.89 19.30
C LEU A 266 -12.78 -7.38 19.59
N GLN A 267 -11.58 -7.73 20.04
CA GLN A 267 -11.23 -9.12 20.36
C GLN A 267 -12.05 -9.65 21.53
N SER A 268 -12.28 -8.85 22.57
CA SER A 268 -13.18 -9.21 23.67
C SER A 268 -14.61 -9.40 23.18
N LEU A 269 -15.06 -8.57 22.23
CA LEU A 269 -16.38 -8.69 21.61
C LEU A 269 -16.49 -9.99 20.80
N GLU A 270 -15.51 -10.30 19.93
CA GLU A 270 -15.46 -11.53 19.12
C GLU A 270 -15.33 -12.81 19.98
N GLN A 271 -14.67 -12.75 21.14
CA GLN A 271 -14.51 -13.90 22.03
C GLN A 271 -15.78 -14.25 22.82
N HIS A 272 -16.61 -13.25 23.14
CA HIS A 272 -17.75 -13.42 24.05
C HIS A 272 -19.11 -13.27 23.35
N PHE A 273 -19.14 -12.71 22.14
CA PHE A 273 -20.32 -12.52 21.32
C PHE A 273 -20.04 -13.04 19.90
N SER A 274 -21.05 -13.56 19.19
CA SER A 274 -20.84 -13.98 17.80
C SER A 274 -20.45 -12.77 16.94
N SER A 275 -19.36 -12.88 16.18
CA SER A 275 -18.80 -11.77 15.39
C SER A 275 -19.81 -11.21 14.38
N SER A 276 -20.76 -12.03 13.95
CA SER A 276 -21.88 -11.65 13.09
C SER A 276 -22.91 -10.71 13.73
N LEU A 277 -22.94 -10.56 15.06
CA LEU A 277 -23.74 -9.51 15.71
C LEU A 277 -23.12 -8.11 15.49
N ILE A 278 -21.81 -8.05 15.21
CA ILE A 278 -21.06 -6.81 14.96
C ILE A 278 -21.30 -6.34 13.52
N VAL A 279 -21.24 -7.27 12.57
CA VAL A 279 -21.45 -7.02 11.13
C VAL A 279 -22.44 -8.04 10.56
N PRO A 280 -23.75 -7.91 10.84
CA PRO A 280 -24.73 -8.87 10.34
C PRO A 280 -24.91 -8.72 8.82
N ALA A 281 -25.33 -9.81 8.17
CA ALA A 281 -25.85 -9.74 6.81
C ALA A 281 -27.08 -8.83 6.80
N LYS A 282 -27.20 -7.99 5.78
CA LYS A 282 -28.29 -7.01 5.66
C LYS A 282 -29.15 -7.36 4.47
N VAL A 283 -30.39 -7.74 4.73
CA VAL A 283 -31.42 -7.86 3.69
C VAL A 283 -32.13 -6.51 3.59
N VAL A 284 -32.22 -5.98 2.37
CA VAL A 284 -32.88 -4.69 2.11
C VAL A 284 -34.09 -4.96 1.23
N VAL A 285 -35.26 -4.54 1.72
CA VAL A 285 -36.54 -4.63 1.01
C VAL A 285 -36.89 -3.22 0.54
N ASP A 286 -36.94 -3.05 -0.78
CA ASP A 286 -37.33 -1.80 -1.46
C ASP A 286 -38.72 -2.00 -2.10
N ALA A 287 -39.70 -1.24 -1.61
CA ALA A 287 -41.07 -1.33 -2.09
C ALA A 287 -41.83 0.01 -1.93
N PRO A 288 -42.89 0.27 -2.73
CA PRO A 288 -43.64 1.53 -2.63
C PRO A 288 -44.26 1.81 -1.25
N ASP A 289 -44.68 0.75 -0.55
CA ASP A 289 -45.10 0.80 0.86
C ASP A 289 -44.74 -0.55 1.51
N VAL A 290 -43.71 -0.56 2.35
CA VAL A 290 -43.24 -1.76 3.05
C VAL A 290 -44.19 -2.21 4.16
N ASN A 291 -45.16 -1.38 4.56
CA ASN A 291 -46.19 -1.73 5.52
C ASN A 291 -47.43 -2.36 4.86
N ALA A 292 -47.44 -2.47 3.53
CA ALA A 292 -48.49 -3.20 2.84
C ALA A 292 -48.56 -4.64 3.38
N PRO A 293 -49.76 -5.20 3.62
CA PRO A 293 -49.91 -6.50 4.27
C PRO A 293 -49.15 -7.64 3.57
N GLU A 294 -49.04 -7.57 2.24
CA GLU A 294 -48.31 -8.54 1.42
C GLU A 294 -46.81 -8.52 1.73
N ILE A 295 -46.21 -7.32 1.80
CA ILE A 295 -44.77 -7.15 2.05
C ILE A 295 -44.44 -7.43 3.52
N ALA A 296 -45.27 -6.96 4.45
CA ALA A 296 -45.12 -7.26 5.86
C ALA A 296 -45.19 -8.79 6.10
N SER A 297 -46.13 -9.49 5.47
CA SER A 297 -46.20 -10.95 5.55
C SER A 297 -44.98 -11.65 4.92
N ALA A 298 -44.43 -11.13 3.83
CA ALA A 298 -43.22 -11.68 3.22
C ALA A 298 -42.00 -11.49 4.15
N VAL A 299 -41.86 -10.31 4.75
CA VAL A 299 -40.80 -10.04 5.75
C VAL A 299 -40.93 -10.97 6.96
N ASP A 300 -42.14 -11.20 7.47
CA ASP A 300 -42.36 -12.14 8.57
C ASP A 300 -42.02 -13.59 8.17
N GLN A 301 -42.35 -14.01 6.95
CA GLN A 301 -41.97 -15.33 6.43
C GLN A 301 -40.46 -15.48 6.27
N LEU A 302 -39.77 -14.43 5.82
CA LEU A 302 -38.30 -14.40 5.77
C LEU A 302 -37.72 -14.62 7.16
N ILE A 303 -38.18 -13.85 8.15
CA ILE A 303 -37.69 -13.94 9.53
C ILE A 303 -37.93 -15.35 10.08
N GLN A 304 -39.11 -15.94 9.86
CA GLN A 304 -39.41 -17.31 10.29
C GLN A 304 -38.50 -18.37 9.64
N ARG A 305 -38.17 -18.21 8.36
CA ARG A 305 -37.25 -19.14 7.66
C ARG A 305 -35.84 -19.05 8.22
N VAL A 306 -35.36 -17.82 8.44
CA VAL A 306 -34.04 -17.56 9.01
C VAL A 306 -33.97 -18.01 10.48
N GLU A 307 -35.04 -17.85 11.26
CA GLU A 307 -35.15 -18.39 12.63
C GLU A 307 -35.12 -19.92 12.69
N GLY A 308 -35.59 -20.59 11.63
CA GLY A 308 -35.64 -22.05 11.54
C GLY A 308 -34.35 -22.72 11.08
N ASP A 309 -33.30 -21.96 10.76
CA ASP A 309 -32.04 -22.47 10.21
C ASP A 309 -30.88 -22.16 11.17
N ASP A 310 -30.13 -23.21 11.52
CA ASP A 310 -29.00 -23.14 12.47
C ASP A 310 -27.84 -22.26 11.96
N SER A 311 -27.85 -21.89 10.67
CA SER A 311 -26.85 -21.02 10.04
C SER A 311 -26.97 -19.55 10.45
N PHE A 312 -28.04 -19.16 11.16
CA PHE A 312 -28.30 -17.79 11.58
C PHE A 312 -28.56 -17.68 13.08
N ILE A 313 -28.11 -16.58 13.69
CA ILE A 313 -28.26 -16.33 15.13
C ILE A 313 -29.09 -15.07 15.34
N GLY A 314 -30.19 -15.16 16.09
CA GLY A 314 -31.00 -13.99 16.44
C GLY A 314 -30.26 -13.00 17.35
N PRO A 315 -30.75 -11.75 17.49
CA PRO A 315 -32.07 -11.28 17.07
C PRO A 315 -32.13 -10.75 15.63
N PHE A 316 -33.24 -11.03 14.95
CA PHE A 316 -33.55 -10.54 13.60
C PHE A 316 -34.31 -9.22 13.68
N GLY A 317 -33.56 -8.11 13.75
CA GLY A 317 -34.13 -6.78 13.86
C GLY A 317 -34.50 -6.16 12.51
N THR A 318 -35.71 -5.59 12.42
CA THR A 318 -36.15 -4.78 11.27
C THR A 318 -36.06 -3.28 11.61
N ILE A 319 -35.58 -2.50 10.67
CA ILE A 319 -35.55 -1.03 10.75
C ILE A 319 -36.13 -0.48 9.46
N THR A 320 -37.29 0.13 9.57
CA THR A 320 -37.98 0.82 8.46
C THR A 320 -37.57 2.29 8.44
N ASN A 321 -37.39 2.83 7.24
CA ASN A 321 -37.13 4.26 7.08
C ASN A 321 -38.38 5.12 7.37
N ALA A 322 -38.19 6.41 7.57
CA ALA A 322 -39.29 7.34 7.91
C ALA A 322 -40.37 7.45 6.81
N GLU A 323 -40.01 7.19 5.55
CA GLU A 323 -40.93 7.28 4.41
C GLU A 323 -41.75 5.99 4.19
N GLY A 324 -41.38 4.87 4.84
CA GLY A 324 -42.08 3.60 4.72
C GLY A 324 -41.90 2.89 3.38
N ASN A 325 -40.88 3.24 2.59
CA ASN A 325 -40.57 2.59 1.30
C ASN A 325 -39.34 1.67 1.35
N LEU A 326 -38.60 1.66 2.47
CA LEU A 326 -37.41 0.85 2.65
C LEU A 326 -37.37 0.21 4.03
N THR A 327 -37.18 -1.10 4.07
CA THR A 327 -36.96 -1.87 5.31
C THR A 327 -35.63 -2.59 5.25
N ARG A 328 -34.80 -2.41 6.27
CA ARG A 328 -33.56 -3.18 6.48
C ARG A 328 -33.77 -4.23 7.54
N ILE A 329 -33.36 -5.45 7.25
CA ILE A 329 -33.40 -6.60 8.15
C ILE A 329 -31.96 -7.00 8.44
N ASN A 330 -31.59 -7.01 9.72
CA ASN A 330 -30.30 -7.51 10.15
C ASN A 330 -30.42 -9.01 10.41
N VAL A 331 -29.58 -9.79 9.74
CA VAL A 331 -29.51 -11.25 9.83
C VAL A 331 -28.10 -11.63 10.28
N PRO A 332 -27.86 -11.76 11.60
CA PRO A 332 -26.59 -12.26 12.10
C PRO A 332 -26.43 -13.73 11.71
N LEU A 333 -25.24 -14.10 11.27
CA LEU A 333 -24.84 -15.45 10.86
C LEU A 333 -24.27 -16.23 12.05
N ALA A 334 -24.23 -17.56 11.95
CA ALA A 334 -23.65 -18.42 12.97
C ALA A 334 -22.11 -18.32 13.06
N GLY A 335 -21.45 -18.13 11.92
CA GLY A 335 -20.01 -17.99 11.82
C GLY A 335 -19.46 -16.60 12.15
N ASN A 336 -18.16 -16.45 11.92
CA ASN A 336 -17.37 -15.23 12.09
C ASN A 336 -17.20 -14.44 10.80
N ILE A 337 -16.70 -13.20 10.90
CA ILE A 337 -16.64 -12.24 9.78
C ILE A 337 -15.94 -12.79 8.52
N ASP A 338 -14.96 -13.69 8.67
CA ASP A 338 -14.06 -14.17 7.61
C ASP A 338 -14.01 -15.70 7.44
N ASP A 339 -15.00 -16.45 7.96
CA ASP A 339 -15.04 -17.91 7.85
C ASP A 339 -15.96 -18.46 6.75
N GLU A 340 -15.66 -19.69 6.33
CA GLU A 340 -16.39 -20.41 5.27
C GLU A 340 -17.87 -20.63 5.64
N GLU A 341 -18.15 -20.84 6.93
CA GLU A 341 -19.51 -20.98 7.46
C GLU A 341 -20.35 -19.71 7.20
N SER A 342 -19.79 -18.52 7.42
CA SER A 342 -20.47 -17.26 7.11
C SER A 342 -20.63 -17.01 5.62
N GLU A 343 -19.63 -17.37 4.79
CA GLU A 343 -19.76 -17.26 3.34
C GLU A 343 -20.91 -18.13 2.81
N ASP A 344 -21.02 -19.36 3.29
CA ASP A 344 -22.06 -20.29 2.88
C ASP A 344 -23.45 -19.86 3.39
N ALA A 345 -23.54 -19.33 4.61
CA ALA A 345 -24.77 -18.75 5.14
C ALA A 345 -25.25 -17.53 4.30
N VAL A 346 -24.34 -16.68 3.81
CA VAL A 346 -24.69 -15.57 2.91
C VAL A 346 -25.14 -16.08 1.54
N LYS A 347 -24.50 -17.11 0.98
CA LYS A 347 -24.94 -17.74 -0.28
C LYS A 347 -26.33 -18.34 -0.11
N LEU A 348 -26.58 -19.06 0.98
CA LEU A 348 -27.88 -19.64 1.33
C LEU A 348 -28.96 -18.56 1.39
N LEU A 349 -28.68 -17.48 2.13
CA LEU A 349 -29.59 -16.33 2.26
C LEU A 349 -29.92 -15.74 0.88
N ARG A 350 -28.90 -15.52 0.04
CA ARG A 350 -29.04 -14.89 -1.28
C ARG A 350 -29.71 -15.77 -2.33
N GLU A 351 -29.40 -17.06 -2.36
CA GLU A 351 -29.78 -17.95 -3.46
C GLU A 351 -31.04 -18.75 -3.18
N GLN A 352 -31.35 -19.04 -1.91
CA GLN A 352 -32.47 -19.91 -1.54
C GLN A 352 -33.54 -19.17 -0.73
N ILE A 353 -33.13 -18.37 0.26
CA ILE A 353 -34.10 -17.81 1.22
C ILE A 353 -34.76 -16.52 0.68
N VAL A 354 -33.98 -15.58 0.14
CA VAL A 354 -34.49 -14.29 -0.35
C VAL A 354 -35.28 -14.39 -1.67
N PRO A 355 -34.89 -15.21 -2.68
CA PRO A 355 -35.64 -15.27 -3.95
C PRO A 355 -37.03 -15.91 -3.85
N GLU A 356 -37.33 -16.62 -2.77
CA GLU A 356 -38.62 -17.28 -2.52
C GLU A 356 -39.60 -16.40 -1.72
N LEU A 357 -39.42 -15.07 -1.76
CA LEU A 357 -40.26 -14.07 -1.10
C LEU A 357 -41.43 -13.60 -1.97
#